data_AF-A0A958QJS3-F1
#
_entry.id   AF-A0A958QJS3-F1
#
_cell.length_a   1.000
_cell.length_b   1.000
_cell.length_c   1.000
_cell.angle_alpha   90.00
_cell.angle_beta   90.00
_cell.angle_gamma   90.00
#
_symmetry.space_group_name_H-M   'P 1'
#
loop_
_entity.id
_entity.type
_entity.pdbx_description
1 polymer ?
#
loop_
_entity_poly.entity_id
_entity_poly.type
_entity_poly.pdbx_seq_one_letter_code
_entity_poly.pdbx_strand_id
1 'polypeptide(L)'
;MKLWQWILSVVILFHLLVVIIIPNQQSYFQYAWRSVLMPYAGTLNIAFAWQFFSPDPAAAIYYDYSAIADDEIKYTLTYPDDVNRPWFRPNYSRRNTLKNVFMKFPYLNEKIFIPYFCKTHPDIDIFDVSKRVVRPTTFDEAFEGRALTDESQVIKQDLGMFGCKNF
;
A
#
# COMPACT_ATOMS: atom_id res chain seq x y z
N MET A 1 -12.40 -31.41 -25.87
CA MET A 1 -12.08 -30.61 -24.66
C MET A 1 -13.37 -30.34 -23.90
N LYS A 2 -13.35 -30.52 -22.57
CA LYS A 2 -14.48 -30.14 -21.71
C LYS A 2 -14.50 -28.62 -21.55
N LEU A 3 -15.68 -28.00 -21.44
CA LEU A 3 -15.85 -26.53 -21.31
C LEU A 3 -14.94 -25.91 -20.22
N TRP A 4 -14.78 -26.59 -19.09
CA TRP A 4 -13.91 -26.13 -18.00
C TRP A 4 -12.43 -26.00 -18.41
N GLN A 5 -11.94 -26.86 -19.30
CA GLN A 5 -10.55 -26.80 -19.79
C GLN A 5 -10.33 -25.52 -20.59
N TRP A 6 -11.29 -25.18 -21.45
CA TRP A 6 -11.28 -23.94 -22.21
C TRP A 6 -11.27 -22.71 -21.30
N ILE A 7 -12.15 -22.67 -20.30
CA ILE A 7 -12.22 -21.57 -19.33
C ILE A 7 -10.87 -21.42 -18.61
N LEU A 8 -10.29 -22.52 -18.11
CA LEU A 8 -8.99 -22.48 -17.46
C LEU A 8 -7.86 -22.03 -18.39
N SER A 9 -7.82 -22.52 -19.63
CA SER A 9 -6.82 -22.07 -20.60
C SER A 9 -6.90 -20.57 -20.84
N VAL A 10 -8.12 -20.00 -20.96
CA VAL A 10 -8.31 -18.55 -21.11
C VAL A 10 -7.85 -17.81 -19.86
N VAL A 11 -8.19 -18.29 -18.66
CA VAL A 11 -7.76 -17.67 -17.39
C VAL A 11 -6.24 -17.68 -17.24
N ILE A 12 -5.58 -18.81 -17.56
CA ILE A 12 -4.13 -18.94 -17.48
C ILE A 12 -3.45 -18.01 -18.49
N LEU A 13 -3.93 -17.98 -19.74
CA LEU A 13 -3.42 -17.08 -20.77
C LEU A 13 -3.57 -15.61 -20.38
N PHE A 14 -4.73 -15.24 -19.83
CA PHE A 14 -4.96 -13.89 -19.31
C PHE A 14 -4.00 -13.55 -18.18
N HIS A 15 -3.83 -14.45 -17.20
CA HIS A 15 -2.91 -14.24 -16.08
C HIS A 15 -1.46 -14.05 -16.55
N LEU A 16 -0.97 -14.91 -17.46
CA LEU A 16 0.36 -14.79 -18.05
C LEU A 16 0.54 -13.45 -18.76
N LEU A 17 -0.46 -13.01 -19.53
CA LEU A 17 -0.43 -11.73 -20.21
C LEU A 17 -0.35 -10.55 -19.21
N VAL A 18 -1.08 -10.61 -18.10
CA VAL A 18 -0.97 -9.61 -17.02
C VAL A 18 0.44 -9.59 -16.44
N VAL A 19 1.01 -10.75 -16.10
CA VAL A 19 2.35 -10.86 -15.52
C VAL A 19 3.44 -10.30 -16.45
N ILE A 20 3.26 -10.43 -17.77
CA ILE A 20 4.20 -9.87 -18.76
C ILE A 20 4.01 -8.35 -18.93
N ILE A 21 2.77 -7.86 -18.95
CA ILE A 21 2.49 -6.45 -19.26
C ILE A 21 2.70 -5.52 -18.06
N ILE A 22 2.27 -5.93 -16.86
CA ILE A 22 2.28 -5.05 -15.67
C ILE A 22 3.68 -4.53 -15.31
N PRO A 23 4.77 -5.32 -15.42
CA PRO A 23 6.12 -4.81 -15.22
C PRO A 23 6.51 -3.67 -16.16
N ASN A 24 5.96 -3.66 -17.37
CA ASN A 24 6.24 -2.64 -18.37
C ASN A 24 5.20 -1.51 -18.32
N GLN A 25 5.31 -0.67 -17.27
CA GLN A 25 4.40 0.47 -17.05
C GLN A 25 4.45 1.55 -18.14
N GLN A 26 5.44 1.50 -19.04
CA GLN A 26 5.56 2.44 -20.16
C GLN A 26 4.94 1.89 -21.46
N SER A 27 4.44 0.64 -21.45
CA SER A 27 3.83 0.06 -22.63
C SER A 27 2.46 0.67 -22.94
N TYR A 28 2.20 0.94 -24.23
CA TYR A 28 0.91 1.43 -24.71
C TYR A 28 -0.26 0.53 -24.29
N PHE A 29 -0.06 -0.79 -24.34
CA PHE A 29 -1.07 -1.77 -23.94
C PHE A 29 -1.48 -1.63 -22.48
N GLN A 30 -0.53 -1.42 -21.57
CA GLN A 30 -0.84 -1.22 -20.15
C GLN A 30 -1.65 0.06 -19.93
N TYR A 31 -1.34 1.13 -20.66
CA TYR A 31 -2.09 2.38 -20.59
C TYR A 31 -3.52 2.22 -21.10
N ALA A 32 -3.68 1.61 -22.29
CA ALA A 32 -4.99 1.42 -22.92
C ALA A 32 -5.91 0.49 -22.11
N TRP A 33 -5.35 -0.53 -21.45
CA TRP A 33 -6.12 -1.53 -20.69
C TRP A 33 -6.04 -1.34 -19.18
N ARG A 34 -5.60 -0.16 -18.73
CA ARG A 34 -5.31 0.13 -17.32
C ARG A 34 -6.50 -0.12 -16.40
N SER A 35 -7.72 0.19 -16.86
CA SER A 35 -8.97 0.01 -16.10
C SER A 35 -9.28 -1.46 -15.78
N VAL A 36 -8.79 -2.41 -16.58
CA VAL A 36 -8.99 -3.86 -16.38
C VAL A 36 -7.78 -4.49 -15.69
N LEU A 37 -6.58 -4.15 -16.15
CA LEU A 37 -5.34 -4.77 -15.67
C LEU A 37 -5.00 -4.35 -14.24
N MET A 38 -5.19 -3.07 -13.86
CA MET A 38 -4.78 -2.58 -12.53
C MET A 38 -5.63 -3.13 -11.38
N PRO A 39 -6.97 -3.23 -11.48
CA PRO A 39 -7.75 -3.89 -10.44
C PRO A 39 -7.36 -5.36 -10.27
N TYR A 40 -7.23 -6.11 -11.37
CA TYR A 40 -6.82 -7.52 -11.32
C TYR A 40 -5.43 -7.68 -10.70
N ALA A 41 -4.43 -6.94 -11.19
CA ALA A 41 -3.08 -6.94 -10.65
C ALA A 41 -3.04 -6.50 -9.18
N GLY A 42 -3.85 -5.52 -8.79
CA GLY A 42 -3.99 -5.06 -7.41
C GLY A 42 -4.56 -6.14 -6.49
N THR A 43 -5.56 -6.91 -6.92
CA THR A 43 -6.12 -8.02 -6.12
C THR A 43 -5.11 -9.12 -5.84
N LEU A 44 -4.20 -9.38 -6.79
CA LEU A 44 -3.12 -10.34 -6.64
C LEU A 44 -1.84 -9.73 -6.04
N ASN A 45 -1.84 -8.44 -5.69
CA ASN A 45 -0.67 -7.67 -5.26
C ASN A 45 0.54 -7.78 -6.21
N ILE A 46 0.30 -7.90 -7.53
CA ILE A 46 1.32 -7.90 -8.58
C ILE A 46 1.42 -6.56 -9.32
N ALA A 47 0.74 -5.52 -8.83
CA ALA A 47 0.60 -4.22 -9.50
C ALA A 47 1.90 -3.40 -9.62
N PHE A 48 2.96 -3.79 -8.91
CA PHE A 48 4.28 -3.13 -8.99
C PHE A 48 5.28 -4.06 -9.66
N ALA A 49 6.07 -3.48 -10.57
CA ALA A 49 6.76 -4.15 -11.66
C ALA A 49 7.73 -5.29 -11.30
N TRP A 50 8.00 -5.52 -10.02
CA TRP A 50 8.98 -6.50 -9.55
C TRP A 50 8.56 -7.23 -8.27
N GLN A 51 7.34 -7.01 -7.76
CA GLN A 51 6.88 -7.69 -6.54
C GLN A 51 6.63 -9.19 -6.72
N PHE A 52 6.42 -9.66 -7.96
CA PHE A 52 6.21 -11.08 -8.24
C PHE A 52 7.50 -11.91 -8.21
N PHE A 53 8.65 -11.31 -8.56
CA PHE A 53 9.95 -12.00 -8.65
C PHE A 53 10.91 -11.63 -7.51
N SER A 54 10.59 -10.59 -6.74
CA SER A 54 11.35 -10.21 -5.56
C SER A 54 10.92 -11.10 -4.38
N PRO A 55 11.84 -11.88 -3.77
CA PRO A 55 11.54 -12.55 -2.50
C PRO A 55 11.21 -11.55 -1.39
N ASP A 56 11.54 -10.27 -1.60
CA ASP A 56 11.26 -9.18 -0.69
C ASP A 56 10.10 -8.31 -1.22
N PRO A 57 8.90 -8.35 -0.61
CA PRO A 57 7.78 -7.52 -1.05
C PRO A 57 8.21 -6.04 -0.98
N ALA A 58 7.80 -5.23 -1.97
CA ALA A 58 8.20 -3.82 -2.04
C ALA A 58 8.14 -3.11 -0.68
N ALA A 59 9.11 -2.21 -0.44
CA ALA A 59 9.32 -1.45 0.79
C ALA A 59 8.03 -1.32 1.62
N ALA A 60 8.09 -1.78 2.88
CA ALA A 60 6.97 -1.72 3.78
C ALA A 60 6.70 -0.25 4.14
N ILE A 61 5.73 0.33 3.43
CA ILE A 61 5.30 1.70 3.64
C ILE A 61 4.13 1.66 4.61
N TYR A 62 4.11 2.58 5.56
CA TYR A 62 3.03 2.76 6.51
C TYR A 62 2.72 4.25 6.69
N TYR A 63 1.52 4.55 7.15
CA TYR A 63 1.14 5.88 7.61
C TYR A 63 1.03 5.83 9.13
N ASP A 64 1.90 6.57 9.81
CA ASP A 64 1.73 6.81 11.24
C ASP A 64 0.93 8.08 11.42
N TYR A 65 -0.09 8.02 12.26
CA TYR A 65 -0.87 9.18 12.63
C TYR A 65 -0.99 9.28 14.14
N SER A 66 -0.67 10.45 14.67
CA SER A 66 -0.84 10.81 16.07
C SER A 66 -2.07 11.67 16.20
N ALA A 67 -3.00 11.23 17.05
CA ALA A 67 -4.22 11.97 17.34
C ALA A 67 -3.97 12.92 18.50
N ILE A 68 -4.14 14.21 18.26
CA ILE A 68 -3.93 15.28 19.22
C ILE A 68 -5.30 15.90 19.56
N ALA A 69 -5.61 15.97 20.85
CA ALA A 69 -6.80 16.60 21.38
C ALA A 69 -6.42 17.36 22.65
N ASP A 70 -6.94 18.57 22.83
CA ASP A 70 -6.59 19.42 23.98
C ASP A 70 -5.06 19.60 24.18
N ASP A 71 -4.31 19.72 23.07
CA ASP A 71 -2.83 19.78 23.02
C ASP A 71 -2.09 18.55 23.58
N GLU A 72 -2.80 17.44 23.86
CA GLU A 72 -2.21 16.16 24.28
C GLU A 72 -2.33 15.09 23.19
N ILE A 73 -1.27 14.28 23.03
CA ILE A 73 -1.29 13.11 22.15
C ILE A 73 -2.08 12.00 22.83
N LYS A 74 -3.29 11.72 22.35
CA LYS A 74 -4.15 10.65 22.89
C LYS A 74 -3.67 9.26 22.50
N TYR A 75 -3.33 9.07 21.22
CA TYR A 75 -2.83 7.80 20.71
C TYR A 75 -2.06 7.97 19.40
N THR A 76 -1.14 7.04 19.15
CA THR A 76 -0.43 6.90 17.87
C THR A 76 -0.82 5.57 17.26
N LEU A 77 -1.26 5.60 16.00
CA LEU A 77 -1.67 4.42 15.25
C LEU A 77 -0.98 4.38 13.90
N THR A 78 -0.91 3.18 13.32
CA THR A 78 -0.29 2.93 12.02
C THR A 78 -1.33 2.37 11.05
N TYR A 79 -1.31 2.83 9.80
CA TYR A 79 -2.19 2.39 8.72
C TYR A 79 -1.39 1.79 7.53
N PRO A 80 -1.78 0.62 7.02
CA PRO A 80 -2.78 -0.29 7.58
C PRO A 80 -2.31 -0.86 8.92
N ASP A 81 -3.27 -1.26 9.75
CA ASP A 81 -3.06 -1.83 11.08
C ASP A 81 -2.32 -3.18 10.98
N ASP A 82 -1.08 -3.22 11.48
CA ASP A 82 -0.14 -4.35 11.35
C ASP A 82 -0.39 -5.48 12.37
N VAL A 83 -1.66 -5.81 12.61
CA VAL A 83 -2.02 -6.76 13.65
C VAL A 83 -1.91 -8.18 13.10
N ASN A 84 -0.70 -8.77 13.16
CA ASN A 84 -0.39 -10.22 13.12
C ASN A 84 -1.52 -11.10 12.56
N ARG A 85 -1.69 -11.19 11.24
CA ARG A 85 -2.84 -11.89 10.66
C ARG A 85 -2.53 -12.74 9.43
N PRO A 86 -3.25 -13.88 9.27
CA PRO A 86 -2.95 -14.95 8.32
C PRO A 86 -2.95 -14.49 6.86
N TRP A 87 -2.29 -15.30 6.03
CA TRP A 87 -2.23 -15.21 4.57
C TRP A 87 -3.63 -14.95 3.98
N PHE A 88 -3.84 -13.72 3.49
CA PHE A 88 -5.03 -13.22 2.79
C PHE A 88 -6.28 -12.86 3.64
N ARG A 89 -6.49 -11.55 3.86
CA ARG A 89 -7.78 -10.97 4.29
C ARG A 89 -8.22 -9.89 3.30
N PRO A 90 -9.44 -9.97 2.71
CA PRO A 90 -9.91 -8.99 1.73
C PRO A 90 -9.88 -7.54 2.22
N ASN A 91 -10.27 -7.31 3.48
CA ASN A 91 -10.26 -5.97 4.08
C ASN A 91 -8.85 -5.41 4.24
N TYR A 92 -7.89 -6.26 4.62
CA TYR A 92 -6.48 -5.86 4.73
C TYR A 92 -5.90 -5.56 3.36
N SER A 93 -6.13 -6.44 2.37
CA SER A 93 -5.71 -6.20 0.99
C SER A 93 -6.29 -4.88 0.47
N ARG A 94 -7.58 -4.61 0.71
CA ARG A 94 -8.22 -3.33 0.34
C ARG A 94 -7.55 -2.13 1.01
N ARG A 95 -7.29 -2.20 2.32
CA ARG A 95 -6.58 -1.14 3.07
C ARG A 95 -5.15 -0.94 2.57
N ASN A 96 -4.44 -2.03 2.25
CA ASN A 96 -3.10 -1.99 1.69
C ASN A 96 -3.10 -1.39 0.27
N THR A 97 -4.09 -1.70 -0.56
CA THR A 97 -4.28 -1.04 -1.86
C THR A 97 -4.59 0.45 -1.69
N LEU A 98 -5.48 0.82 -0.75
CA LEU A 98 -5.79 2.22 -0.43
C LEU A 98 -4.55 2.99 0.01
N LYS A 99 -3.71 2.41 0.87
CA LYS A 99 -2.40 2.97 1.24
C LYS A 99 -1.59 3.33 -0.01
N ASN A 100 -1.47 2.40 -0.96
CA ASN A 100 -0.70 2.63 -2.19
C ASN A 100 -1.31 3.75 -3.05
N VAL A 101 -2.64 3.90 -3.05
CA VAL A 101 -3.33 5.01 -3.73
C VAL A 101 -3.00 6.35 -3.06
N PHE A 102 -3.07 6.44 -1.73
CA PHE A 102 -2.73 7.67 -1.00
C PHE A 102 -1.26 8.07 -1.15
N MET A 103 -0.37 7.08 -1.25
CA MET A 103 1.04 7.34 -1.52
C MET A 103 1.24 7.92 -2.91
N LYS A 104 0.55 7.35 -3.91
CA LYS A 104 0.67 7.80 -5.30
C LYS A 104 0.04 9.19 -5.51
N PHE A 105 -0.98 9.51 -4.73
CA PHE A 105 -1.75 10.74 -4.85
C PHE A 105 -1.88 11.45 -3.50
N PRO A 106 -0.83 12.17 -3.05
CA PRO A 106 -0.79 12.76 -1.70
C PRO A 106 -1.95 13.71 -1.38
N TYR A 107 -2.50 14.40 -2.39
CA TYR A 107 -3.66 15.30 -2.24
C TYR A 107 -4.93 14.57 -1.77
N LEU A 108 -5.01 13.24 -1.93
CA LEU A 108 -6.13 12.45 -1.42
C LEU A 108 -6.06 12.27 0.11
N ASN A 109 -4.92 12.52 0.74
CA ASN A 109 -4.83 12.45 2.20
C ASN A 109 -5.76 13.50 2.82
N GLU A 110 -5.64 14.75 2.40
CA GLU A 110 -6.47 15.87 2.89
C GLU A 110 -7.95 15.70 2.50
N LYS A 111 -8.25 15.13 1.32
CA LYS A 111 -9.63 15.04 0.81
C LYS A 111 -10.41 13.81 1.26
N ILE A 112 -9.73 12.70 1.57
CA ILE A 112 -10.37 11.40 1.83
C ILE A 112 -9.86 10.78 3.13
N PHE A 113 -8.53 10.67 3.28
CA PHE A 113 -7.94 9.97 4.43
C PHE A 113 -8.26 10.69 5.75
N ILE A 114 -7.88 11.96 5.87
CA ILE A 114 -8.09 12.76 7.07
C ILE A 114 -9.58 12.90 7.41
N PRO A 115 -10.49 13.27 6.49
CA PRO A 115 -11.90 13.41 6.81
C PRO A 115 -12.52 12.11 7.32
N TYR A 116 -12.07 10.96 6.80
CA TYR A 116 -12.52 9.66 7.31
C TYR A 116 -12.12 9.44 8.77
N PHE A 117 -10.88 9.77 9.15
CA PHE A 117 -10.41 9.65 10.53
C PHE A 117 -11.07 10.65 11.47
N CYS A 118 -11.22 11.91 11.07
CA CYS A 118 -11.95 12.92 11.84
C CYS A 118 -13.41 12.52 12.10
N LYS A 119 -14.09 11.91 11.12
CA LYS A 119 -15.47 11.40 11.31
C LYS A 119 -15.54 10.18 12.22
N THR A 120 -14.49 9.37 12.25
CA THR A 120 -14.43 8.17 13.11
C THR A 120 -14.07 8.53 14.55
N HIS A 121 -13.35 9.63 14.76
CA HIS A 121 -12.86 10.10 16.04
C HIS A 121 -13.20 11.58 16.26
N PRO A 122 -14.46 11.88 16.65
CA PRO A 122 -14.93 13.27 16.80
C PRO A 122 -14.31 14.01 17.99
N ASP A 123 -13.61 13.29 18.87
CA ASP A 123 -12.93 13.82 20.06
C ASP A 123 -11.49 14.27 19.79
N ILE A 124 -11.07 14.29 18.52
CA ILE A 124 -9.72 14.65 18.07
C ILE A 124 -9.76 15.98 17.31
N ASP A 125 -8.86 16.89 17.67
CA ASP A 125 -8.75 18.20 17.01
C ASP A 125 -7.82 18.16 15.80
N ILE A 126 -6.68 17.48 15.93
CA ILE A 126 -5.60 17.49 14.95
C ILE A 126 -5.06 16.07 14.77
N PHE A 127 -4.85 15.67 13.52
CA PHE A 127 -4.03 14.51 13.19
C PHE A 127 -2.68 14.96 12.65
N ASP A 128 -1.60 14.64 13.36
CA ASP A 128 -0.26 14.70 12.82
C ASP A 128 0.02 13.43 12.05
N VAL A 129 0.21 13.54 10.73
CA VAL A 129 0.39 12.38 9.85
C VAL A 129 1.78 12.37 9.28
N SER A 130 2.41 11.21 9.35
CA SER A 130 3.73 10.95 8.82
C SER A 130 3.75 9.65 8.06
N LYS A 131 4.57 9.61 7.03
CA LYS A 131 4.83 8.43 6.22
C LYS A 131 6.06 7.74 6.75
N ARG A 132 5.92 6.46 7.06
CA ARG A 132 7.01 5.56 7.39
C ARG A 132 7.39 4.74 6.16
N VAL A 133 8.64 4.79 5.75
CA VAL A 133 9.17 3.89 4.71
C VAL A 133 10.28 3.05 5.32
N VAL A 134 10.04 1.74 5.43
CA VAL A 134 11.10 0.80 5.79
C VAL A 134 12.00 0.64 4.58
N ARG A 135 13.27 1.01 4.72
CA ARG A 135 14.25 0.85 3.65
C ARG A 135 14.56 -0.64 3.50
N PRO A 136 14.48 -1.21 2.28
CA PRO A 136 14.98 -2.55 2.07
C PRO A 136 16.51 -2.55 2.23
N THR A 137 17.03 -3.61 2.83
CA THR A 137 18.47 -3.82 2.97
C THR A 137 19.11 -3.97 1.60
N THR A 138 20.26 -3.33 1.37
CA THR A 138 21.00 -3.45 0.10
C THR A 138 21.65 -4.82 -0.03
N PHE A 139 22.02 -5.23 -1.24
CA PHE A 139 22.71 -6.51 -1.45
C PHE A 139 24.00 -6.60 -0.62
N ASP A 140 24.80 -5.53 -0.58
CA ASP A 140 26.05 -5.49 0.18
C ASP A 140 25.80 -5.72 1.67
N GLU A 141 24.80 -5.04 2.25
CA GLU A 141 24.41 -5.21 3.65
C GLU A 141 23.81 -6.60 3.95
N ALA A 142 23.11 -7.21 2.98
CA ALA A 142 22.59 -8.57 3.12
C ALA A 142 23.74 -9.60 3.10
N PHE A 143 24.78 -9.39 2.29
CA PHE A 143 26.00 -10.21 2.30
C PHE A 143 26.78 -10.10 3.62
N GLU A 144 26.68 -8.96 4.30
CA GLU A 144 27.22 -8.76 5.67
C GLU A 144 26.36 -9.45 6.76
N GLY A 145 25.26 -10.10 6.40
CA GLY A 145 24.40 -10.83 7.33
C GLY A 145 23.35 -9.97 8.04
N ARG A 146 23.08 -8.75 7.56
CA ARG A 146 21.98 -7.94 8.11
C ARG A 146 20.63 -8.53 7.75
N ALA A 147 19.63 -8.28 8.60
CA ALA A 147 18.25 -8.63 8.31
C ALA A 147 17.79 -7.93 7.02
N LEU A 148 16.95 -8.61 6.23
CA LEU A 148 16.42 -8.08 4.96
C LEU A 148 15.57 -6.81 5.15
N THR A 149 14.95 -6.71 6.33
CA THR A 149 14.22 -5.52 6.78
C THR A 149 14.72 -5.15 8.17
N ASP A 150 15.22 -3.93 8.31
CA ASP A 150 15.63 -3.36 9.59
C ASP A 150 14.69 -2.20 9.93
N GLU A 151 13.82 -2.41 10.93
CA GLU A 151 12.89 -1.37 11.41
C GLU A 151 13.61 -0.17 12.05
N SER A 152 14.91 -0.29 12.36
CA SER A 152 15.71 0.85 12.80
C SER A 152 16.07 1.79 11.63
N GLN A 153 16.06 1.29 10.39
CA GLN A 153 16.32 2.06 9.17
C GLN A 153 15.03 2.59 8.53
N VAL A 154 14.21 3.24 9.35
CA VAL A 154 12.96 3.83 8.92
C VAL A 154 13.18 5.28 8.47
N ILE A 155 12.81 5.57 7.23
CA ILE A 155 12.72 6.94 6.74
C ILE A 155 11.32 7.44 7.11
N LYS A 156 11.25 8.37 8.07
CA LYS A 156 10.04 9.09 8.43
C LYS A 156 9.96 10.38 7.61
N GLN A 157 8.86 10.57 6.89
CA GLN A 157 8.57 11.78 6.15
C GLN A 157 7.28 12.39 6.68
N ASP A 158 7.35 13.57 7.27
CA ASP A 158 6.16 14.26 7.78
C ASP A 158 5.30 14.73 6.62
N LEU A 159 4.01 14.40 6.68
CA LEU A 159 3.01 14.80 5.67
C LEU A 159 2.26 16.06 6.10
N GLY A 160 2.30 16.38 7.39
CA GLY A 160 1.75 17.60 7.97
C GLY A 160 0.72 17.33 9.06
N MET A 161 0.31 18.42 9.70
CA MET A 161 -0.77 18.43 10.68
C MET A 161 -2.08 18.82 9.98
N PHE A 162 -3.12 18.05 10.22
CA PHE A 162 -4.44 18.27 9.63
C PHE A 162 -5.50 18.45 10.71
N GLY A 163 -6.16 19.60 10.71
CA GLY A 163 -7.23 19.89 11.66
C GLY A 163 -8.57 19.26 11.26
N CYS A 164 -9.29 18.72 12.23
CA CYS A 164 -10.60 18.11 12.03
C CYS A 164 -11.77 19.10 12.00
N LYS A 165 -11.55 20.37 12.39
CA LYS A 165 -12.59 21.41 12.48
C LYS A 165 -13.24 21.79 11.14
N ASN A 166 -12.69 21.34 10.01
CA ASN A 166 -13.15 21.67 8.67
C ASN A 166 -13.95 20.55 7.96
N PHE A 167 -14.24 19.42 8.64
CA PHE A 167 -14.73 18.19 7.99
C PHE A 167 -16.00 17.58 8.58
#